data_AF-A0A1A3N138-F1
#
_entry.id   AF-A0A1A3N138-F1
#
_cell.length_a   1.000
_cell.length_b   1.000
_cell.length_c   1.000
_cell.angle_alpha   90.00
_cell.angle_beta   90.00
_cell.angle_gamma   90.00
#
_symmetry.space_group_name_H-M   'P 1'
#
loop_
_entity.id
_entity.type
_entity.pdbx_description
1 polymer ?
#
loop_
_entity_poly.entity_id
_entity_poly.type
_entity_poly.pdbx_seq_one_letter_code
_entity_poly.pdbx_strand_id
1 'polypeptide(L)'
;MVDGANGIRAGLGGAQLHTANPGTGGAASKSSASMVVPSWTVPTADGDFDLAAPMVFEGGAPNGTVTWLSLWSNATGSGVWKGNFELTGDLTFDSNGVITIESFALNGSAA
;
A
#
# COMPACT_ATOMS: atom_id res chain seq x y z
N MET A 1 5.69 19.23 11.10
CA MET A 1 4.94 18.12 10.48
C MET A 1 5.58 17.66 9.18
N VAL A 2 5.83 18.56 8.23
CA VAL A 2 6.46 18.25 6.91
C VAL A 2 7.74 17.41 7.00
N ASP A 3 8.72 17.76 7.83
CA ASP A 3 9.99 17.01 7.91
C ASP A 3 9.80 15.58 8.41
N GLY A 4 8.92 15.38 9.41
CA GLY A 4 8.56 14.05 9.90
C GLY A 4 7.83 13.22 8.84
N ALA A 5 6.88 13.83 8.13
CA ALA A 5 6.17 13.20 7.02
C ALA A 5 7.14 12.81 5.88
N ASN A 6 8.12 13.67 5.56
CA ASN A 6 9.17 13.33 4.59
C ASN A 6 10.01 12.14 5.04
N GLY A 7 10.36 12.06 6.33
CA GLY A 7 11.06 10.91 6.90
C GLY A 7 10.26 9.61 6.80
N ILE A 8 8.96 9.66 7.11
CA ILE A 8 8.05 8.51 6.93
C ILE A 8 7.99 8.13 5.46
N ARG A 9 7.65 9.07 4.57
CA ARG A 9 7.52 8.87 3.13
C ARG A 9 8.76 8.21 2.51
N ALA A 10 9.96 8.66 2.89
CA ALA A 10 11.22 8.09 2.40
C ALA A 10 11.43 6.63 2.81
N GLY A 11 10.78 6.19 3.90
CA GLY A 11 10.81 4.83 4.41
C GLY A 11 9.71 3.91 3.87
N LEU A 12 8.86 4.37 2.94
CA LEU A 12 7.75 3.62 2.34
C LEU A 12 8.08 3.27 0.89
N GLY A 13 8.82 2.18 0.69
CA GLY A 13 9.34 1.75 -0.61
C GLY A 13 8.67 0.50 -1.19
N GLY A 14 7.66 -0.06 -0.55
CA GLY A 14 6.95 -1.23 -1.03
C GLY A 14 5.52 -1.30 -0.50
N ALA A 15 4.61 -1.81 -1.34
CA ALA A 15 3.24 -2.14 -0.97
C ALA A 15 2.91 -3.58 -1.35
N GLN A 16 2.18 -4.28 -0.48
CA GLN A 16 1.74 -5.66 -0.68
C GLN A 16 0.23 -5.76 -0.44
N LEU A 17 -0.47 -6.41 -1.35
CA LEU A 17 -1.90 -6.70 -1.22
C LEU A 17 -2.17 -7.97 -0.44
N HIS A 18 -3.30 -8.00 0.26
CA HIS A 18 -3.77 -9.12 1.06
C HIS A 18 -5.27 -9.36 0.89
N THR A 19 -5.67 -10.63 0.93
CA THR A 19 -7.06 -11.07 0.76
C THR A 19 -7.87 -11.00 2.06
N ALA A 20 -7.20 -10.89 3.20
CA ALA A 20 -7.77 -10.71 4.54
C ALA A 20 -6.76 -9.98 5.45
N ASN A 21 -7.10 -9.77 6.73
CA ASN A 21 -6.22 -9.08 7.69
C ASN A 21 -4.81 -9.74 7.72
N PRO A 22 -3.73 -8.98 7.47
CA PRO A 22 -2.37 -9.54 7.39
C PRO A 22 -1.73 -9.90 8.74
N GLY A 23 -2.30 -9.41 9.85
CA GLY A 23 -1.71 -9.53 11.18
C GLY A 23 -0.39 -8.76 11.34
N THR A 24 0.23 -8.91 12.51
CA THR A 24 1.51 -8.26 12.81
C THR A 24 2.60 -8.79 11.87
N GLY A 25 3.37 -7.89 11.27
CA GLY A 25 4.44 -8.24 10.34
C GLY A 25 3.99 -8.53 8.91
N GLY A 26 2.70 -8.40 8.58
CA GLY A 26 2.21 -8.44 7.20
C GLY A 26 2.47 -9.76 6.46
N ALA A 27 2.53 -10.89 7.17
CA ALA A 27 2.90 -12.18 6.59
C ALA A 27 1.68 -13.03 6.18
N ALA A 28 0.52 -12.85 6.81
CA ALA A 28 -0.66 -13.65 6.53
C ALA A 28 -1.44 -13.14 5.30
N SER A 29 -2.24 -14.03 4.70
CA SER A 29 -3.25 -13.69 3.69
C SER A 29 -2.72 -12.89 2.50
N LYS A 30 -1.44 -13.04 2.14
CA LYS A 30 -0.84 -12.34 1.01
C LYS A 30 -1.57 -12.71 -0.28
N SER A 31 -1.91 -11.69 -1.07
CA SER A 31 -2.29 -11.89 -2.47
C SER A 31 -1.12 -12.49 -3.25
N SER A 32 -1.43 -13.18 -4.35
CA SER A 32 -0.43 -13.65 -5.33
C SER A 32 0.16 -12.51 -6.15
N ALA A 33 -0.46 -11.33 -6.14
CA ALA A 33 0.07 -10.16 -6.81
C ALA A 33 1.42 -9.74 -6.23
N SER A 34 2.35 -9.36 -7.11
CA SER A 34 3.70 -8.92 -6.72
C SER A 34 3.63 -7.60 -5.94
N MET A 35 4.61 -7.38 -5.05
CA MET A 35 4.78 -6.08 -4.42
C MET A 35 5.11 -5.01 -5.47
N VAL A 36 4.65 -3.80 -5.22
CA VAL A 36 4.95 -2.64 -6.07
C VAL A 36 5.62 -1.55 -5.24
N VAL A 37 6.37 -0.68 -5.92
CA VAL A 37 6.97 0.51 -5.30
C VAL A 37 5.98 1.67 -5.44
N PRO A 38 5.42 2.21 -4.35
CA PRO A 38 4.53 3.36 -4.42
C PRO A 38 5.30 4.61 -4.83
N SER A 39 4.68 5.46 -5.63
CA SER A 39 5.16 6.82 -5.90
C SER A 39 4.35 7.79 -5.05
N TRP A 40 4.99 8.56 -4.18
CA TRP A 40 4.31 9.46 -3.24
C TRP A 40 4.43 10.93 -3.65
N THR A 41 3.36 11.67 -3.45
CA THR A 41 3.34 13.13 -3.52
C THR A 41 4.26 13.76 -2.46
N VAL A 42 4.52 15.06 -2.59
CA VAL A 42 5.19 15.83 -1.54
C VAL A 42 4.19 16.07 -0.40
N PRO A 43 4.60 15.91 0.88
CA PRO A 43 3.71 16.19 1.99
C PRO A 43 3.18 17.62 2.01
N THR A 44 1.90 17.78 2.36
CA THR A 44 1.27 19.09 2.62
C THR A 44 1.85 19.71 3.90
N ALA A 45 1.48 20.96 4.19
CA ALA A 45 1.89 21.63 5.43
C ALA A 45 1.48 20.84 6.70
N ASP A 46 0.36 20.12 6.63
CA ASP A 46 -0.18 19.29 7.71
C ASP A 46 0.52 17.92 7.81
N GLY A 47 1.39 17.60 6.85
CA GLY A 47 2.15 16.36 6.79
C GLY A 47 1.41 15.22 6.07
N ASP A 48 0.30 15.52 5.40
CA ASP A 48 -0.47 14.54 4.64
C ASP A 48 0.15 14.32 3.27
N PHE A 49 0.11 13.09 2.77
CA PHE A 49 0.56 12.77 1.41
C PHE A 49 -0.24 11.60 0.84
N ASP A 50 -0.35 11.58 -0.48
CA ASP A 50 -1.05 10.55 -1.25
C ASP A 50 -0.12 10.02 -2.37
N LEU A 51 -0.62 9.08 -3.17
CA LEU A 51 0.01 8.57 -4.38
C LEU A 51 0.15 9.68 -5.43
N ALA A 52 1.37 9.84 -5.95
CA ALA A 52 1.65 10.69 -7.11
C ALA A 52 1.31 9.99 -8.44
N ALA A 53 1.17 8.67 -8.42
CA ALA A 53 0.69 7.86 -9.53
C ALA A 53 -0.02 6.62 -8.98
N PRO A 54 -1.04 6.09 -9.67
CA PRO A 54 -1.73 4.88 -9.23
C PRO A 54 -0.78 3.70 -9.06
N MET A 55 -1.04 2.87 -8.05
CA MET A 55 -0.35 1.59 -7.90
C MET A 55 -1.09 0.52 -8.70
N VAL A 56 -0.43 -0.04 -9.71
CA VAL A 56 -0.98 -1.14 -10.51
C VAL A 56 -0.40 -2.45 -10.03
N PHE A 57 -1.25 -3.34 -9.52
CA PHE A 57 -0.86 -4.67 -9.07
C PHE A 57 -1.32 -5.71 -10.09
N GLU A 58 -0.41 -6.60 -10.48
CA GLU A 58 -0.64 -7.66 -11.45
C GLU A 58 -0.31 -9.03 -10.86
N GLY A 59 -0.87 -10.09 -11.44
CA GLY A 59 -0.65 -11.48 -11.01
C GLY A 59 -1.51 -11.89 -9.81
N GLY A 60 -2.56 -11.13 -9.51
CA GLY A 60 -3.60 -11.52 -8.56
C GLY A 60 -4.41 -12.72 -9.07
N ALA A 61 -5.08 -13.42 -8.16
CA ALA A 61 -6.10 -14.39 -8.55
C ALA A 61 -7.24 -13.65 -9.26
N PRO A 62 -7.60 -14.00 -10.52
CA PRO A 62 -8.68 -13.33 -11.24
C PRO A 62 -9.99 -13.32 -10.46
N ASN A 63 -10.66 -12.16 -10.39
CA ASN A 63 -11.85 -11.94 -9.56
C ASN A 63 -11.65 -12.21 -8.05
N GLY A 64 -10.41 -12.32 -7.60
CA GLY A 64 -10.07 -12.48 -6.19
C GLY A 64 -10.19 -11.16 -5.43
N THR A 65 -10.51 -11.24 -4.15
CA THR A 65 -10.68 -10.07 -3.30
C THR A 65 -9.37 -9.62 -2.65
N VAL A 66 -9.25 -8.33 -2.38
CA VAL A 66 -8.12 -7.65 -1.77
C VAL A 66 -8.63 -6.66 -0.75
N THR A 67 -8.62 -7.04 0.52
CA THR A 67 -9.24 -6.24 1.58
C THR A 67 -8.23 -5.39 2.35
N TRP A 68 -6.93 -5.68 2.21
CA TRP A 68 -5.88 -5.02 2.97
C TRP A 68 -4.64 -4.73 2.14
N LEU A 69 -3.92 -3.67 2.50
CA LEU A 69 -2.63 -3.29 1.96
C LEU A 69 -1.63 -3.12 3.11
N SER A 70 -0.45 -3.71 2.97
CA SER A 70 0.65 -3.47 3.90
C SER A 70 1.77 -2.67 3.24
N LEU A 71 2.40 -1.80 4.03
CA LEU A 71 3.52 -0.98 3.60
C LEU A 71 4.83 -1.50 4.16
N TRP A 72 5.89 -1.33 3.37
CA TRP A 72 7.21 -1.89 3.60
C TRP A 72 8.31 -0.90 3.20
N SER A 73 9.50 -1.08 3.74
CA SER A 73 10.65 -0.23 3.37
C SER A 73 11.16 -0.44 1.94
N ASN A 74 10.82 -1.55 1.31
CA ASN A 74 11.13 -1.86 -0.10
C ASN A 74 10.15 -2.92 -0.64
N ALA A 75 10.21 -3.18 -1.94
CA ALA A 75 9.40 -4.19 -2.62
C ALA A 75 10.11 -5.54 -2.84
N THR A 76 11.31 -5.75 -2.30
CA THR A 76 12.14 -6.95 -2.59
C THR A 76 11.84 -8.14 -1.69
N GLY A 77 10.78 -8.07 -0.86
CA GLY A 77 10.41 -9.11 0.10
C GLY A 77 11.29 -9.20 1.35
N SER A 78 12.39 -8.44 1.41
CA SER A 78 13.28 -8.29 2.58
C SER A 78 13.06 -6.98 3.34
N GLY A 79 12.05 -6.19 2.94
CA GLY A 79 11.73 -4.93 3.54
C GLY A 79 11.32 -5.07 5.01
N VAL A 80 11.45 -3.98 5.75
CA VAL A 80 10.89 -3.85 7.09
C VAL A 80 9.43 -3.47 6.96
N TRP A 81 8.55 -4.26 7.57
CA TRP A 81 7.11 -3.98 7.67
C TRP A 81 6.85 -2.64 8.40
N LYS A 82 5.94 -1.83 7.86
CA LYS A 82 5.61 -0.47 8.35
C LYS A 82 4.18 -0.32 8.85
N GLY A 83 3.29 -1.25 8.48
CA GLY A 83 1.89 -1.22 8.90
C GLY A 83 0.97 -1.89 7.91
N ASN A 84 -0.27 -2.12 8.33
CA ASN A 84 -1.35 -2.63 7.49
C ASN A 84 -2.52 -1.64 7.53
N PHE A 85 -3.20 -1.52 6.41
CA PHE A 85 -4.31 -0.62 6.21
C PHE A 85 -5.43 -1.39 5.53
N GLU A 86 -6.63 -1.30 6.10
CA GLU A 86 -7.82 -1.84 5.48
C GLU A 86 -8.19 -0.96 4.28
N LEU A 87 -8.47 -1.61 3.15
CA LEU A 87 -8.89 -0.91 1.94
C LEU A 87 -10.41 -0.82 1.89
N THR A 88 -10.90 0.19 1.18
CA THR A 88 -12.33 0.40 0.92
C THR A 88 -12.56 0.65 -0.56
N GLY A 89 -13.77 0.38 -1.06
CA GLY A 89 -14.14 0.61 -2.46
C GLY A 89 -14.28 -0.69 -3.25
N ASP A 90 -13.91 -0.68 -4.53
CA ASP A 90 -13.79 -1.91 -5.30
C ASP A 90 -12.45 -2.56 -4.98
N LEU A 91 -12.54 -3.79 -4.51
CA LEU A 91 -11.48 -4.56 -3.89
C LEU A 91 -11.27 -5.88 -4.63
N THR A 92 -11.65 -5.94 -5.90
CA THR A 92 -11.62 -7.18 -6.69
C THR A 92 -10.65 -7.02 -7.85
N PHE A 93 -9.77 -8.00 -8.04
CA PHE A 93 -8.99 -8.09 -9.28
C PHE A 93 -9.92 -8.27 -10.46
N ASP A 94 -9.55 -7.71 -11.62
CA ASP A 94 -10.26 -7.98 -12.87
C ASP A 94 -10.07 -9.45 -13.32
N SER A 95 -10.65 -9.79 -14.47
CA SER A 95 -10.52 -11.12 -15.05
C SER A 95 -9.10 -11.50 -15.47
N ASN A 96 -8.18 -10.53 -15.53
CA ASN A 96 -6.77 -10.72 -15.85
C ASN A 96 -5.89 -10.79 -14.60
N GLY A 97 -6.47 -10.65 -13.40
CA GLY A 97 -5.70 -10.62 -12.15
C GLY A 97 -5.01 -9.27 -11.91
N VAL A 98 -5.58 -8.18 -12.41
CA VAL A 98 -5.07 -6.80 -12.27
C VAL A 98 -6.01 -5.97 -11.40
N ILE A 99 -5.44 -5.17 -10.49
CA ILE A 99 -6.18 -4.17 -9.71
C ILE A 99 -5.34 -2.90 -9.62
N THR A 100 -6.00 -1.75 -9.68
CA THR A 100 -5.35 -0.44 -9.55
C THR A 100 -5.84 0.24 -8.29
N ILE A 101 -4.89 0.70 -7.46
CA ILE A 101 -5.16 1.58 -6.34
C ILE A 101 -4.87 3.01 -6.79
N GLU A 102 -5.94 3.77 -7.06
CA GLU A 102 -5.87 5.13 -7.60
C GLU A 102 -5.42 6.17 -6.56
N SER A 103 -5.79 5.97 -5.30
CA SER A 103 -5.42 6.85 -4.18
C SER A 103 -5.19 6.03 -2.91
N PHE A 104 -4.29 6.52 -2.08
CA PHE A 104 -3.95 5.99 -0.78
C PHE A 104 -3.40 7.11 0.10
N ALA A 105 -4.31 7.92 0.64
CA ALA A 105 -3.96 9.06 1.48
C ALA A 105 -3.43 8.58 2.85
N LEU A 106 -2.23 9.04 3.19
CA LEU A 106 -1.63 8.90 4.51
C LEU A 106 -1.68 10.26 5.20
N ASN A 107 -2.57 10.35 6.19
CA ASN A 107 -2.75 11.57 6.95
C ASN A 107 -1.74 11.59 8.10
N GLY A 108 -0.83 12.56 8.07
CA GLY A 108 0.18 12.79 9.11
C GLY A 108 -0.40 13.43 10.37
N SER A 109 -1.64 13.92 10.29
CA SER A 109 -2.43 14.46 11.39
C SER A 109 -3.08 13.36 12.24
N ALA A 110 -2.26 12.55 12.90
CA ALA A 110 -2.74 11.86 14.10
C ALA A 110 -2.78 12.88 15.25
N ALA A 111 -3.97 13.10 15.82
CA ALA A 111 -4.23 13.92 17.00
C ALA A 111 -3.49 13.41 18.25
#